data_AF-A0A9W2WT28-F1
#
_entry.id   AF-A0A9W2WT28-F1
#
_cell.length_a   1.000
_cell.length_b   1.000
_cell.length_c   1.000
_cell.angle_alpha   90.00
_cell.angle_beta   90.00
_cell.angle_gamma   90.00
#
_symmetry.space_group_name_H-M   'P 1'
#
loop_
_entity.id
_entity.type
_entity.pdbx_description
1 polymer ?
#
loop_
_entity_poly.entity_id
_entity_poly.type
_entity_poly.pdbx_seq_one_letter_code
_entity_poly.pdbx_strand_id
1 'polypeptide(L)'
;MGLAGTDLLSGIIPELCQKYPNLNFIIGGEGPKRVILEEVRERYQLHDRVRLLGALEHKDVRNVLVQGHIFLNTSLTEAFCMAIVEAASCGLQVVSTRVGGIPEVLPENLIILCEPSVKSLCEGLEKAVSQLKSGALPPPENIHNIVKTFYTWRNVAERTEKVYDLVAGEAVLLMDKRLDRLISHCGPLTGCIFALLAVFNFLFLMFLRWVTPDSIIDVAVDATGPKGAWTHQSPYRKKVDENNEVSKTR
;
A
#
# COMPACT_ATOMS: atom_id res chain seq x y z
N MET A 1 21.10 2.37 5.32
CA MET A 1 20.42 3.54 4.70
C MET A 1 18.94 3.41 5.05
N GLY A 2 18.34 4.40 5.72
CA GLY A 2 16.96 4.28 6.23
C GLY A 2 15.95 4.52 5.11
N LEU A 3 15.17 3.50 4.74
CA LEU A 3 14.22 3.56 3.61
C LEU A 3 13.05 4.52 3.87
N ALA A 4 12.72 4.78 5.14
CA ALA A 4 11.65 5.69 5.57
C ALA A 4 11.96 7.20 5.38
N GLY A 5 13.20 7.55 5.01
CA GLY A 5 13.57 8.95 4.76
C GLY A 5 13.56 9.85 6.00
N THR A 6 13.83 9.30 7.19
CA THR A 6 13.93 10.06 8.45
C THR A 6 14.92 11.22 8.38
N ASP A 7 15.94 11.13 7.52
CA ASP A 7 16.88 12.22 7.30
C ASP A 7 16.18 13.45 6.69
N LEU A 8 15.20 13.26 5.81
CA LEU A 8 14.41 14.35 5.24
C LEU A 8 13.56 15.03 6.32
N LEU A 9 12.94 14.25 7.22
CA LEU A 9 12.16 14.79 8.35
C LEU A 9 13.00 15.73 9.23
N SER A 10 14.27 15.40 9.47
CA SER A 10 15.18 16.21 10.27
C SER A 10 15.41 17.62 9.70
N GLY A 11 15.32 17.78 8.37
CA GLY A 11 15.37 19.07 7.69
C GLY A 11 14.02 19.79 7.65
N ILE A 12 12.94 19.04 7.42
CA ILE A 12 11.58 19.59 7.25
C ILE A 12 11.03 20.18 8.55
N ILE A 13 11.17 19.45 9.66
CA ILE A 13 10.60 19.81 10.96
C ILE A 13 11.04 21.21 11.42
N PRO A 14 12.35 21.52 11.53
CA PRO A 14 12.79 22.83 12.02
C PRO A 14 12.39 23.96 11.08
N GLU A 15 12.50 23.76 9.76
CA GLU A 15 12.15 24.75 8.74
C GLU A 15 10.67 25.17 8.84
N LEU A 16 9.76 24.19 8.84
CA LEU A 16 8.33 24.48 8.91
C LEU A 16 7.88 24.94 10.29
N CYS A 17 8.46 24.41 11.36
CA CYS A 17 8.16 24.86 12.72
C CYS A 17 8.58 26.33 12.94
N GLN A 18 9.62 26.81 12.26
CA GLN A 18 10.00 28.23 12.34
C GLN A 18 8.98 29.13 11.62
N LYS A 19 8.44 28.68 10.49
CA LYS A 19 7.51 29.46 9.65
C LYS A 19 6.06 29.38 10.12
N TYR A 20 5.65 28.27 10.75
CA TYR A 20 4.27 28.01 11.17
C TYR A 20 4.22 27.70 12.68
N PRO A 21 3.88 28.71 13.53
CA PRO A 21 3.86 28.54 14.98
C PRO A 21 2.88 27.46 15.47
N ASN A 22 1.76 27.29 14.76
CA ASN A 22 0.68 26.36 15.12
C ASN A 22 0.87 24.96 14.51
N LEU A 23 2.00 24.69 13.86
CA LEU A 23 2.29 23.39 13.27
C LEU A 23 2.90 22.47 14.33
N ASN A 24 2.26 21.33 14.54
CA ASN A 24 2.71 20.28 15.45
C ASN A 24 2.93 18.98 14.66
N PHE A 25 3.95 18.22 15.04
CA PHE A 25 4.30 16.93 14.48
C PHE A 25 4.07 15.82 15.51
N ILE A 26 3.37 14.78 15.10
CA ILE A 26 3.26 13.53 15.83
C ILE A 26 3.92 12.46 14.98
N ILE A 27 4.97 11.82 15.50
CA ILE A 27 5.77 10.86 14.77
C ILE A 27 5.65 9.51 15.46
N GLY A 28 4.99 8.58 14.79
CA GLY A 28 4.90 7.17 15.17
C GLY A 28 5.90 6.34 14.38
N GLY A 29 6.56 5.41 15.07
CA GLY A 29 7.58 4.54 14.50
C GLY A 29 8.82 4.46 15.38
N GLU A 30 9.46 3.29 15.34
CA GLU A 30 10.73 3.03 16.01
C GLU A 30 11.79 2.75 14.94
N GLY A 31 13.02 3.21 15.17
CA GLY A 31 14.09 2.91 14.25
C GLY A 31 15.42 3.51 14.70
N PRO A 32 16.54 3.04 14.12
CA PRO A 32 17.88 3.46 14.50
C PRO A 32 18.12 4.96 14.28
N LYS A 33 17.33 5.59 13.39
CA LYS A 33 17.40 7.03 13.08
C LYS A 33 16.56 7.92 14.00
N ARG A 34 15.92 7.37 15.03
CA ARG A 34 15.15 8.14 16.02
C ARG A 34 16.01 9.21 16.71
N VAL A 35 17.27 8.88 17.01
CA VAL A 35 18.22 9.78 17.67
C VAL A 35 18.37 11.09 16.91
N ILE A 36 18.35 11.06 15.58
CA ILE A 36 18.45 12.27 14.74
C ILE A 36 17.27 13.22 14.99
N LEU A 37 16.05 12.67 15.14
CA LEU A 37 14.86 13.48 15.43
C LEU A 37 14.87 14.02 16.86
N GLU A 38 15.42 13.26 17.81
CA GLU A 38 15.63 13.73 19.19
C GLU A 38 16.63 14.89 19.22
N GLU A 39 17.78 14.76 18.55
CA GLU A 39 18.78 15.83 18.42
C GLU A 39 18.20 17.11 17.80
N VAL A 40 17.38 16.98 16.74
CA VAL A 40 16.68 18.12 16.14
C VAL A 40 15.71 18.74 17.14
N ARG A 41 14.94 17.92 17.87
CA ARG A 41 13.99 18.41 18.86
C ARG A 41 14.70 19.19 19.98
N GLU A 42 15.81 18.69 20.50
CA GLU A 42 16.62 19.38 21.53
C GLU A 42 17.26 20.66 20.96
N ARG A 43 17.91 20.58 19.80
CA ARG A 43 18.62 21.71 19.19
C ARG A 43 17.72 22.91 18.89
N TYR A 44 16.50 22.65 18.43
CA TYR A 44 15.52 23.67 18.07
C TYR A 44 14.45 23.91 19.14
N GLN A 45 14.59 23.31 20.33
CA GLN A 45 13.67 23.46 21.47
C GLN A 45 12.20 23.16 21.11
N LEU A 46 11.97 22.05 20.38
CA LEU A 46 10.67 21.69 19.81
C LEU A 46 9.88 20.65 20.65
N HIS A 47 10.16 20.51 21.94
CA HIS A 47 9.54 19.49 22.81
C HIS A 47 8.01 19.52 22.80
N ASP A 48 7.44 20.73 22.83
CA ASP A 48 5.99 20.92 22.86
C ASP A 48 5.31 20.67 21.51
N ARG A 49 6.10 20.69 20.42
CA ARG A 49 5.60 20.64 19.04
C ARG A 49 5.90 19.34 18.33
N VAL A 50 6.93 18.61 18.73
CA VAL A 50 7.36 17.35 18.08
C VAL A 50 7.25 16.21 19.09
N ARG A 51 6.17 15.44 18.98
CA ARG A 51 5.89 14.29 19.83
C ARG A 51 6.37 13.00 19.16
N LEU A 52 7.37 12.36 19.74
CA LEU A 52 7.91 11.07 19.28
C LEU A 52 7.26 9.93 20.07
N LEU A 53 6.33 9.21 19.45
CA LEU A 53 5.53 8.18 20.13
C LEU A 53 6.24 6.82 20.25
N GLY A 54 7.24 6.55 19.40
CA GLY A 54 7.87 5.23 19.30
C GLY A 54 7.02 4.24 18.50
N ALA A 55 7.32 2.94 18.64
CA ALA A 55 6.54 1.88 18.00
C ALA A 55 5.06 1.97 18.40
N LEU A 56 4.17 1.96 17.40
CA LEU A 56 2.73 1.91 17.60
C LEU A 56 2.20 0.53 17.21
N GLU A 57 1.34 -0.03 18.04
CA GLU A 57 0.56 -1.21 17.64
C GLU A 57 -0.49 -0.81 16.61
N HIS A 58 -0.81 -1.71 15.69
CA HIS A 58 -1.74 -1.44 14.59
C HIS A 58 -3.12 -0.93 15.07
N LYS A 59 -3.59 -1.41 16.23
CA LYS A 59 -4.85 -0.95 16.85
C LYS A 59 -4.84 0.53 17.26
N ASP A 60 -3.66 1.07 17.57
CA ASP A 60 -3.48 2.43 18.10
C ASP A 60 -3.18 3.45 17.01
N VAL A 61 -2.74 2.99 15.83
CA VAL A 61 -2.43 3.86 14.67
C VAL A 61 -3.61 4.77 14.34
N ARG A 62 -4.83 4.23 14.30
CA ARG A 62 -6.05 5.02 14.07
C ARG A 62 -6.20 6.15 15.09
N ASN A 63 -6.00 5.87 16.38
CA ASN A 63 -6.15 6.84 17.46
C ASN A 63 -5.19 8.02 17.32
N VAL A 64 -4.02 7.78 16.72
CA VAL A 64 -3.03 8.81 16.42
C VAL A 64 -3.41 9.58 15.16
N LEU A 65 -3.74 8.87 14.07
CA LEU A 65 -4.06 9.50 12.78
C LEU A 65 -5.22 10.49 12.90
N VAL A 66 -6.30 10.15 13.62
CA VAL A 66 -7.47 11.03 13.78
C VAL A 66 -7.18 12.35 14.53
N GLN A 67 -6.01 12.49 15.17
CA GLN A 67 -5.59 13.74 15.80
C GLN A 67 -4.96 14.73 14.79
N GLY A 68 -4.60 14.25 13.60
CA GLY A 68 -3.92 15.03 12.57
C GLY A 68 -4.87 15.57 11.50
N HIS A 69 -4.35 16.53 10.73
CA HIS A 69 -5.02 17.09 9.55
C HIS A 69 -4.33 16.69 8.25
N ILE A 70 -3.01 16.50 8.31
CA ILE A 70 -2.13 16.21 7.17
C ILE A 70 -1.24 15.03 7.58
N PHE A 71 -1.11 14.05 6.70
CA PHE A 71 -0.18 12.94 6.83
C PHE A 71 1.00 13.13 5.89
N LEU A 72 2.21 12.91 6.39
CA LEU A 72 3.46 13.10 5.65
C LEU A 72 4.19 11.76 5.54
N ASN A 73 4.44 11.32 4.31
CA ASN A 73 5.34 10.21 4.02
C ASN A 73 6.61 10.71 3.31
N THR A 74 7.78 10.42 3.88
CA THR A 74 9.09 10.84 3.38
C THR A 74 9.92 9.71 2.80
N SER A 75 9.32 8.53 2.58
CA SER A 75 10.04 7.33 2.17
C SER A 75 10.82 7.55 0.85
N LEU A 76 12.00 6.94 0.76
CA LEU A 76 12.85 7.03 -0.44
C LEU A 76 12.53 5.93 -1.45
N THR A 77 11.92 4.84 -1.00
CA THR A 77 11.46 3.72 -1.81
C THR A 77 10.23 3.11 -1.15
N GLU A 78 9.14 2.95 -1.89
CA GLU A 78 7.92 2.32 -1.39
C GLU A 78 7.15 1.62 -2.51
N ALA A 79 6.53 0.50 -2.21
CA ALA A 79 5.71 -0.23 -3.18
C ALA A 79 4.26 0.25 -3.14
N PHE A 80 3.65 0.30 -1.95
CA PHE A 80 2.24 0.65 -1.78
C PHE A 80 1.97 1.51 -0.54
N CYS A 81 2.82 1.43 0.49
CA CYS A 81 2.70 2.18 1.74
C CYS A 81 1.28 2.18 2.35
N MET A 82 0.95 1.12 3.11
CA MET A 82 -0.36 0.99 3.78
C MET A 82 -0.73 2.21 4.64
N ALA A 83 0.27 2.87 5.25
CA ALA A 83 0.06 4.05 6.09
C ALA A 83 -0.61 5.22 5.32
N ILE A 84 -0.36 5.36 4.01
CA ILE A 84 -1.04 6.36 3.18
C ILE A 84 -2.54 6.07 3.10
N VAL A 85 -2.91 4.80 2.89
CA VAL A 85 -4.31 4.38 2.81
C VAL A 85 -4.99 4.52 4.18
N GLU A 86 -4.31 4.17 5.27
CA GLU A 86 -4.81 4.34 6.64
C GLU A 86 -5.05 5.82 6.98
N ALA A 87 -4.11 6.69 6.64
CA ALA A 87 -4.22 8.13 6.87
C ALA A 87 -5.36 8.76 6.06
N ALA A 88 -5.44 8.46 4.77
CA ALA A 88 -6.52 8.94 3.92
C ALA A 88 -7.87 8.38 4.36
N SER A 89 -7.92 7.12 4.84
CA SER A 89 -9.13 6.54 5.45
C SER A 89 -9.54 7.26 6.74
N CYS A 90 -8.60 7.86 7.46
CA CYS A 90 -8.90 8.73 8.61
C CYS A 90 -9.28 10.17 8.19
N GLY A 91 -9.30 10.47 6.89
CA GLY A 91 -9.69 11.75 6.34
C GLY A 91 -8.58 12.81 6.32
N LEU A 92 -7.31 12.40 6.43
CA LEU A 92 -6.18 13.32 6.38
C LEU A 92 -5.79 13.61 4.93
N GLN A 93 -5.35 14.85 4.67
CA GLN A 93 -4.68 15.18 3.40
C GLN A 93 -3.30 14.51 3.37
N VAL A 94 -2.98 13.77 2.32
CA VAL A 94 -1.69 13.09 2.19
C VAL A 94 -0.70 13.96 1.42
N VAL A 95 0.51 14.08 1.95
CA VAL A 95 1.71 14.58 1.26
C VAL A 95 2.73 13.45 1.26
N SER A 96 3.24 13.06 0.09
CA SER A 96 4.18 11.96 -0.03
C SER A 96 5.23 12.20 -1.10
N THR A 97 6.37 11.54 -0.96
CA THR A 97 7.35 11.41 -2.04
C THR A 97 6.78 10.60 -3.22
N ARG A 98 7.14 10.99 -4.45
CA ARG A 98 6.82 10.31 -5.71
C ARG A 98 7.84 9.20 -5.98
N VAL A 99 7.75 8.10 -5.22
CA VAL A 99 8.68 6.96 -5.36
C VAL A 99 7.92 5.65 -5.51
N GLY A 100 8.51 4.71 -6.25
CA GLY A 100 7.94 3.38 -6.51
C GLY A 100 6.46 3.44 -6.90
N GLY A 101 5.61 2.67 -6.23
CA GLY A 101 4.17 2.58 -6.55
C GLY A 101 3.28 3.60 -5.83
N ILE A 102 3.84 4.54 -5.05
CA ILE A 102 3.06 5.58 -4.34
C ILE A 102 2.08 6.35 -5.25
N PRO A 103 2.45 6.75 -6.48
CA PRO A 103 1.52 7.48 -7.36
C PRO A 103 0.24 6.72 -7.72
N GLU A 104 0.23 5.40 -7.55
CA GLU A 104 -0.92 4.53 -7.87
C GLU A 104 -1.84 4.30 -6.65
N VAL A 105 -1.40 4.68 -5.45
CA VAL A 105 -2.09 4.37 -4.18
C VAL A 105 -3.35 5.21 -3.99
N LEU A 106 -3.28 6.50 -4.33
CA LEU A 106 -4.39 7.43 -4.21
C LEU A 106 -4.53 8.27 -5.48
N PRO A 107 -5.75 8.69 -5.85
CA PRO A 107 -5.94 9.60 -6.98
C PRO A 107 -5.30 10.96 -6.70
N GLU A 108 -4.84 11.64 -7.76
CA GLU A 108 -4.05 12.87 -7.69
C GLU A 108 -4.69 14.01 -6.88
N ASN A 109 -6.02 14.01 -6.74
CA ASN A 109 -6.74 15.02 -5.96
C ASN A 109 -6.70 14.77 -4.45
N LEU A 110 -6.30 13.58 -4.00
CA LEU A 110 -6.21 13.21 -2.58
C LEU A 110 -4.77 13.11 -2.06
N ILE A 111 -3.78 13.23 -2.94
CA ILE A 111 -2.36 13.12 -2.59
C ILE A 111 -1.53 14.22 -3.27
N ILE A 112 -0.69 14.89 -2.50
CA ILE A 112 0.31 15.82 -3.01
C ILE A 112 1.62 15.05 -3.13
N LEU A 113 2.06 14.82 -4.37
CA LEU A 113 3.28 14.09 -4.69
C LEU A 113 4.46 15.06 -4.87
N CYS A 114 5.54 14.80 -4.12
CA CYS A 114 6.75 15.61 -4.07
C CYS A 114 7.98 14.81 -4.51
N GLU A 115 9.03 15.49 -4.95
CA GLU A 115 10.34 14.84 -5.13
C GLU A 115 10.94 14.50 -3.75
N PRO A 116 11.78 13.44 -3.63
CA PRO A 116 12.38 13.02 -2.37
C PRO A 116 13.50 13.98 -1.91
N SER A 117 13.13 15.22 -1.63
CA SER A 117 14.00 16.30 -1.16
C SER A 117 13.28 17.14 -0.10
N VAL A 118 14.04 17.68 0.85
CA VAL A 118 13.51 18.54 1.93
C VAL A 118 12.71 19.69 1.33
N LYS A 119 13.28 20.41 0.37
CA LYS A 119 12.64 21.55 -0.29
C LYS A 119 11.27 21.19 -0.90
N SER A 120 11.20 20.13 -1.71
CA SER A 120 9.95 19.76 -2.38
C SER A 120 8.87 19.28 -1.39
N LEU A 121 9.28 18.60 -0.32
CA LEU A 121 8.35 18.17 0.74
C LEU A 121 7.87 19.35 1.59
N CYS A 122 8.73 20.32 1.90
CA CYS A 122 8.33 21.58 2.53
C CYS A 122 7.29 22.32 1.67
N GLU A 123 7.55 22.50 0.37
CA GLU A 123 6.60 23.12 -0.56
C GLU A 123 5.25 22.37 -0.62
N GLY A 124 5.29 21.04 -0.62
CA GLY A 124 4.09 20.20 -0.60
C GLY A 124 3.28 20.33 0.70
N LEU A 125 3.96 20.36 1.85
CA LEU A 125 3.33 20.59 3.16
C LEU A 125 2.76 21.99 3.27
N GLU A 126 3.46 23.01 2.77
CA GLU A 126 2.95 24.39 2.75
C GLU A 126 1.69 24.51 1.90
N LYS A 127 1.65 23.83 0.75
CA LYS A 127 0.45 23.73 -0.08
C LYS A 127 -0.70 23.08 0.69
N ALA A 128 -0.46 21.96 1.37
CA ALA A 128 -1.47 21.28 2.18
C ALA A 128 -1.99 22.17 3.33
N VAL A 129 -1.09 22.85 4.05
CA VAL A 129 -1.43 23.80 5.12
C VAL A 129 -2.25 24.98 4.58
N SER A 130 -1.90 25.48 3.40
CA SER A 130 -2.64 26.57 2.73
C SER A 130 -4.06 26.12 2.35
N GLN A 131 -4.20 24.94 1.77
CA GLN A 131 -5.51 24.36 1.40
C GLN A 131 -6.38 24.08 2.63
N LEU A 132 -5.76 23.64 3.74
CA LEU A 132 -6.47 23.45 5.01
C LEU A 132 -7.02 24.77 5.55
N LYS A 133 -6.20 25.83 5.54
CA LYS A 133 -6.60 27.15 6.03
C LYS A 133 -7.66 27.83 5.15
N SER A 134 -7.61 27.62 3.84
CA SER A 134 -8.59 28.18 2.91
C SER A 134 -9.89 27.39 2.83
N GLY A 135 -9.98 26.22 3.46
CA GLY A 135 -11.13 25.32 3.33
C GLY A 135 -11.23 24.66 1.94
N ALA A 136 -10.15 24.67 1.16
CA ALA A 136 -10.11 24.04 -0.15
C ALA A 136 -9.96 22.51 -0.07
N LEU A 137 -9.53 21.98 1.08
CA LEU A 137 -9.49 20.54 1.30
C LEU A 137 -10.90 19.97 1.42
N PRO A 138 -11.18 18.80 0.81
CA PRO A 138 -12.42 18.10 1.05
C PRO A 138 -12.57 17.79 2.55
N PRO A 139 -13.80 17.82 3.10
CA PRO A 139 -14.04 17.39 4.46
C PRO A 139 -13.54 15.96 4.71
N PRO A 140 -13.05 15.63 5.92
CA PRO A 140 -12.53 14.30 6.25
C PRO A 140 -13.49 13.15 5.88
N GLU A 141 -14.80 13.36 6.05
CA GLU A 141 -15.83 12.39 5.68
C GLU A 141 -15.88 12.11 4.17
N ASN A 142 -15.62 13.11 3.34
CA ASN A 142 -15.60 12.95 1.89
C ASN A 142 -14.37 12.16 1.47
N ILE A 143 -13.19 12.46 2.04
CA ILE A 143 -11.96 11.71 1.77
C ILE A 143 -12.17 10.24 2.18
N HIS A 144 -12.69 9.98 3.38
CA HIS A 144 -13.01 8.63 3.84
C HIS A 144 -13.97 7.91 2.89
N ASN A 145 -15.04 8.58 2.46
CA ASN A 145 -16.05 8.00 1.57
C ASN A 145 -15.51 7.63 0.19
N ILE A 146 -14.51 8.35 -0.30
CA ILE A 146 -13.82 8.00 -1.55
C ILE A 146 -12.93 6.77 -1.32
N VAL A 147 -12.05 6.85 -0.31
CA VAL A 147 -11.01 5.82 -0.05
C VAL A 147 -11.61 4.46 0.31
N LYS A 148 -12.73 4.43 1.05
CA LYS A 148 -13.39 3.17 1.46
C LYS A 148 -13.79 2.26 0.28
N THR A 149 -13.87 2.79 -0.94
CA THR A 149 -14.29 2.02 -2.14
C THR A 149 -13.11 1.44 -2.92
N PHE A 150 -11.89 1.97 -2.76
CA PHE A 150 -10.74 1.59 -3.58
C PHE A 150 -10.17 0.21 -3.23
N TYR A 151 -10.01 -0.09 -1.94
CA TYR A 151 -9.27 -1.26 -1.47
C TYR A 151 -10.11 -2.23 -0.64
N THR A 152 -11.39 -2.37 -0.96
CA THR A 152 -12.20 -3.44 -0.36
C THR A 152 -11.67 -4.80 -0.78
N TRP A 153 -11.68 -5.79 0.11
CA TRP A 153 -11.24 -7.16 -0.22
C TRP A 153 -11.95 -7.73 -1.44
N ARG A 154 -13.23 -7.40 -1.63
CA ARG A 154 -14.00 -7.80 -2.82
C ARG A 154 -13.43 -7.18 -4.11
N ASN A 155 -13.14 -5.88 -4.11
CA ASN A 155 -12.56 -5.19 -5.27
C ASN A 155 -11.14 -5.70 -5.57
N VAL A 156 -10.31 -5.90 -4.54
CA VAL A 156 -8.97 -6.46 -4.69
C VAL A 156 -9.05 -7.87 -5.27
N ALA A 157 -9.89 -8.75 -4.72
CA ALA A 157 -10.08 -10.11 -5.22
C ALA A 157 -10.54 -10.11 -6.70
N GLU A 158 -11.55 -9.31 -7.06
CA GLU A 158 -12.04 -9.23 -8.43
C GLU A 158 -10.98 -8.73 -9.42
N ARG A 159 -10.15 -7.75 -9.02
CA ARG A 159 -9.03 -7.28 -9.83
C ARG A 159 -7.95 -8.34 -9.99
N THR A 160 -7.66 -9.08 -8.92
CA THR A 160 -6.70 -10.18 -8.94
C THR A 160 -7.18 -11.31 -9.84
N GLU A 161 -8.44 -11.73 -9.73
CA GLU A 161 -9.07 -12.76 -10.59
C GLU A 161 -8.93 -12.41 -12.08
N LYS A 162 -9.17 -11.15 -12.47
CA LYS A 162 -9.00 -10.70 -13.87
C LYS A 162 -7.58 -10.95 -14.39
N VAL A 163 -6.55 -10.75 -13.57
CA VAL A 163 -5.16 -11.02 -13.96
C VAL A 163 -4.93 -12.53 -14.11
N TYR A 164 -5.45 -13.33 -13.18
CA TYR A 164 -5.35 -14.79 -13.27
C TYR A 164 -6.04 -15.34 -14.51
N ASP A 165 -7.26 -14.87 -14.82
CA ASP A 165 -8.01 -15.29 -16.01
C ASP A 165 -7.30 -14.90 -17.31
N LEU A 166 -6.71 -13.70 -17.36
CA LEU A 166 -5.91 -13.24 -18.50
C LEU A 166 -4.70 -14.16 -18.71
N VAL A 167 -3.92 -14.43 -17.66
CA VAL A 167 -2.71 -15.25 -17.73
C VAL A 167 -3.06 -16.72 -17.99
N ALA A 168 -4.18 -17.22 -17.48
CA ALA A 168 -4.64 -18.59 -17.74
C ALA A 168 -4.98 -18.85 -19.21
N GLY A 169 -5.37 -17.80 -19.94
CA GLY A 169 -5.62 -17.86 -21.38
C GLY A 169 -4.36 -17.70 -22.25
N GLU A 170 -3.22 -17.30 -21.67
CA GLU A 170 -1.98 -17.14 -22.44
C GLU A 170 -1.38 -18.50 -22.82
N ALA A 171 -0.96 -18.62 -24.08
CA ALA A 171 -0.28 -19.81 -24.55
C ALA A 171 1.05 -19.97 -23.80
N VAL A 172 1.16 -21.03 -22.99
CA VAL A 172 2.42 -21.38 -22.32
C VAL A 172 3.44 -21.71 -23.40
N LEU A 173 4.52 -20.93 -23.45
CA LEU A 173 5.62 -21.16 -24.37
C LEU A 173 6.20 -22.55 -24.17
N LEU A 174 6.49 -23.23 -25.28
CA LEU A 174 7.23 -24.48 -25.25
C LEU A 174 8.60 -24.29 -24.58
N MET A 175 9.10 -25.37 -23.97
CA MET A 175 10.30 -25.35 -23.12
C MET A 175 11.54 -24.84 -23.85
N ASP A 176 11.69 -25.19 -25.13
CA ASP A 176 12.74 -24.72 -26.03
C ASP A 176 12.76 -23.19 -26.12
N LYS A 177 11.61 -22.57 -26.40
CA LYS A 177 11.47 -21.11 -26.49
C LYS A 177 11.69 -20.41 -25.16
N ARG A 178 11.34 -21.07 -24.04
CA ARG A 178 11.61 -20.56 -22.69
C ARG A 178 13.10 -20.56 -22.39
N LEU A 179 13.80 -21.61 -22.80
CA LEU A 179 15.25 -21.76 -22.61
C LEU A 179 16.03 -20.75 -23.46
N ASP A 180 15.65 -20.60 -24.73
CA ASP A 180 16.26 -19.62 -25.65
C ASP A 180 16.12 -18.18 -25.12
N ARG A 181 14.93 -17.82 -24.60
CA ARG A 181 14.70 -16.53 -23.94
C ARG A 181 15.59 -16.34 -22.71
N LEU A 182 15.78 -17.37 -21.90
CA LEU A 182 16.60 -17.32 -20.69
C LEU A 182 18.09 -17.11 -21.02
N ILE A 183 18.60 -17.83 -22.02
CA ILE A 183 19.99 -17.78 -22.45
C ILE A 183 20.30 -16.43 -23.12
N SER A 184 19.38 -15.93 -23.96
CA SER A 184 19.56 -14.66 -24.66
C SER A 184 19.54 -13.43 -23.75
N HIS A 185 18.74 -13.42 -22.68
CA HIS A 185 18.63 -12.25 -21.78
C HIS A 185 19.72 -12.17 -20.71
N CYS A 186 20.28 -13.30 -20.25
CA CYS A 186 21.24 -13.33 -19.15
C CYS A 186 22.72 -13.38 -19.60
N GLY A 187 22.98 -13.42 -20.92
CA GLY A 187 24.33 -13.50 -21.47
C GLY A 187 24.90 -14.93 -21.51
N PRO A 188 26.01 -15.19 -22.23
CA PRO A 188 26.42 -16.54 -22.63
C PRO A 188 26.75 -17.48 -21.46
N LEU A 189 27.42 -16.98 -20.42
CA LEU A 189 27.84 -17.77 -19.26
C LEU A 189 26.71 -17.92 -18.24
N THR A 190 26.15 -16.80 -17.78
CA THR A 190 25.08 -16.78 -16.77
C THR A 190 23.79 -17.41 -17.30
N GLY A 191 23.46 -17.22 -18.57
CA GLY A 191 22.32 -17.85 -19.24
C GLY A 191 22.44 -19.38 -19.29
N CYS A 192 23.63 -19.92 -19.59
CA CYS A 192 23.87 -21.37 -19.54
C CYS A 192 23.68 -21.95 -18.13
N ILE A 193 24.14 -21.25 -17.09
CA ILE A 193 23.96 -21.66 -15.69
C ILE A 193 22.47 -21.69 -15.32
N PHE A 194 21.73 -20.63 -15.63
CA PHE A 194 20.29 -20.57 -15.37
C PHE A 194 19.49 -21.60 -16.18
N ALA A 195 19.88 -21.87 -17.42
CA ALA A 195 19.29 -22.89 -18.26
C ALA A 195 19.45 -24.29 -17.63
N LEU A 196 20.65 -24.61 -17.14
CA LEU A 196 20.93 -25.88 -16.47
C LEU A 196 20.11 -26.01 -15.18
N LEU A 197 20.02 -24.93 -14.38
CA LEU A 197 19.16 -24.84 -13.20
C LEU A 197 17.68 -25.03 -13.52
N ALA A 198 17.19 -24.47 -14.63
CA ALA A 198 15.81 -24.62 -15.08
C ALA A 198 15.51 -26.07 -15.51
N VAL A 199 16.43 -26.70 -16.26
CA VAL A 199 16.32 -28.12 -16.63
C VAL A 199 16.33 -29.01 -15.39
N PHE A 200 17.23 -28.75 -14.43
CA PHE A 200 17.27 -29.48 -13.17
C PHE A 200 15.95 -29.33 -12.39
N ASN A 201 15.42 -28.11 -12.25
CA ASN A 201 14.11 -27.89 -11.62
C ASN A 201 12.99 -28.61 -12.35
N PHE A 202 13.03 -28.65 -13.69
CA PHE A 202 12.03 -29.39 -14.47
C PHE A 202 12.11 -30.91 -14.23
N LEU A 203 13.31 -31.48 -14.23
CA LEU A 203 13.52 -32.89 -13.90
C LEU A 203 13.10 -33.20 -12.46
N PHE A 204 13.41 -32.31 -11.52
CA PHE A 204 12.98 -32.41 -10.14
C PHE A 204 11.45 -32.37 -10.03
N LEU A 205 10.78 -31.50 -10.78
CA LEU A 205 9.33 -31.41 -10.83
C LEU A 205 8.69 -32.66 -11.46
N MET A 206 9.33 -33.26 -12.48
CA MET A 206 8.91 -34.57 -13.02
C MET A 206 9.06 -35.69 -11.98
N PHE A 207 10.16 -35.69 -11.22
CA PHE A 207 10.36 -36.63 -10.12
C PHE A 207 9.31 -36.44 -9.03
N LEU A 208 9.01 -35.19 -8.62
CA LEU A 208 7.95 -34.90 -7.65
C LEU A 208 6.58 -35.36 -8.15
N ARG A 209 6.24 -35.13 -9.43
CA ARG A 209 5.01 -35.65 -10.05
C ARG A 209 4.94 -37.17 -10.08
N TRP A 210 6.08 -37.84 -10.20
CA TRP A 210 6.15 -39.29 -10.11
C TRP A 210 5.93 -39.80 -8.68
N VAL A 211 6.49 -39.12 -7.68
CA VAL A 211 6.33 -39.46 -6.26
C VAL A 211 4.92 -39.13 -5.75
N THR A 212 4.37 -38.00 -6.16
CA THR A 212 3.02 -37.52 -5.80
C THR A 212 2.27 -37.14 -7.08
N PRO A 213 1.55 -38.08 -7.71
CA PRO A 213 0.76 -37.81 -8.90
C PRO A 213 -0.26 -36.70 -8.69
N ASP A 214 -0.42 -35.83 -9.70
CA ASP A 214 -1.38 -34.71 -9.67
C ASP A 214 -2.82 -35.16 -9.41
N SER A 215 -3.15 -36.43 -9.71
CA SER A 215 -4.46 -37.02 -9.44
C SER A 215 -4.81 -37.18 -7.96
N ILE A 216 -3.81 -37.13 -7.07
CA ILE A 216 -3.97 -37.22 -5.62
C ILE A 216 -4.10 -35.82 -4.99
N ILE A 217 -3.75 -34.76 -5.74
CA ILE A 217 -3.83 -33.39 -5.26
C ILE A 217 -5.30 -32.96 -5.30
N ASP A 218 -5.88 -32.69 -4.13
CA ASP A 218 -7.22 -32.14 -4.03
C ASP A 218 -7.31 -30.86 -4.87
N VAL A 219 -8.20 -30.88 -5.87
CA VAL A 219 -8.53 -29.68 -6.62
C VAL A 219 -9.29 -28.76 -5.66
N ALA A 220 -8.70 -27.61 -5.36
CA ALA A 220 -9.36 -26.59 -4.56
C ALA A 220 -10.70 -26.25 -5.23
N VAL A 221 -11.80 -26.62 -4.58
CA VAL A 221 -13.14 -26.27 -5.04
C VAL A 221 -13.23 -24.75 -5.04
N ASP A 222 -13.58 -24.18 -6.18
CA ASP A 222 -13.93 -22.76 -6.25
C ASP A 222 -15.12 -22.55 -5.32
N ALA A 223 -14.87 -22.01 -4.13
CA ALA A 223 -15.89 -21.90 -3.12
C ALA A 223 -16.75 -20.66 -3.37
N THR A 224 -16.10 -19.52 -3.61
CA THR A 224 -16.71 -18.19 -3.62
C THR A 224 -16.50 -17.39 -4.90
N GLY A 225 -15.79 -17.93 -5.89
CA GLY A 225 -15.56 -17.29 -7.18
C GLY A 225 -16.80 -17.29 -8.09
N PRO A 226 -16.68 -16.73 -9.29
CA PRO A 226 -17.80 -16.58 -10.23
C PRO A 226 -18.47 -17.90 -10.64
N LYS A 227 -17.74 -19.03 -10.55
CA LYS A 227 -18.25 -20.39 -10.79
C LYS A 227 -18.35 -21.20 -9.49
N GLY A 228 -18.30 -20.51 -8.34
CA GLY A 228 -18.08 -21.15 -7.07
C GLY A 228 -19.28 -21.95 -6.55
N ALA A 229 -19.01 -23.11 -5.95
CA ALA A 229 -20.01 -24.05 -5.46
C ALA A 229 -20.98 -23.44 -4.42
N TRP A 230 -20.57 -22.39 -3.71
CA TRP A 230 -21.36 -21.77 -2.63
C TRP A 230 -22.23 -20.60 -3.10
N THR A 231 -22.09 -20.16 -4.36
CA THR A 231 -22.93 -19.08 -4.92
C THR A 231 -24.41 -19.47 -5.04
N HIS A 232 -24.72 -20.76 -5.10
CA HIS A 232 -26.09 -21.28 -5.17
C HIS A 232 -26.72 -21.62 -3.80
N GLN A 233 -25.99 -21.51 -2.68
CA GLN A 233 -26.49 -21.90 -1.35
C GLN A 233 -26.13 -20.90 -0.23
N SER A 234 -26.14 -19.59 -0.48
CA SER A 234 -26.13 -18.64 0.64
C SER A 234 -27.56 -18.43 1.17
N PRO A 235 -27.88 -18.80 2.43
CA PRO A 235 -29.19 -18.54 3.05
C PRO A 235 -29.44 -17.04 3.27
N TYR A 236 -28.41 -16.21 3.06
CA TYR A 236 -28.45 -14.77 3.31
C TYR A 236 -29.29 -14.02 2.27
N ARG A 237 -29.48 -14.56 1.06
CA ARG A 237 -30.29 -13.93 0.01
C ARG A 237 -31.80 -13.98 0.31
N LYS A 238 -32.28 -15.06 0.92
CA LYS A 238 -33.71 -15.18 1.31
C LYS A 238 -34.14 -14.21 2.41
N LYS A 239 -33.24 -13.88 3.35
CA LYS A 239 -33.56 -13.00 4.48
C LYS A 239 -33.69 -11.52 4.10
N VAL A 240 -33.09 -11.10 2.99
CA VAL A 240 -33.19 -9.72 2.49
C VAL A 240 -34.49 -9.53 1.70
N ASP A 241 -34.96 -10.56 0.98
CA ASP A 241 -36.22 -10.50 0.24
C ASP A 241 -37.45 -10.61 1.17
N GLU A 242 -37.41 -11.47 2.20
CA GLU A 242 -38.50 -11.56 3.20
C GLU A 242 -38.65 -10.26 4.02
N ASN A 243 -37.54 -9.60 4.38
CA ASN A 243 -37.60 -8.33 5.11
C ASN A 243 -38.07 -7.14 4.23
N ASN A 244 -37.92 -7.23 2.91
CA ASN A 244 -38.42 -6.21 1.98
C ASN A 244 -39.90 -6.40 1.60
N GLU A 245 -40.44 -7.62 1.69
CA GLU A 245 -41.89 -7.84 1.51
C GLU A 245 -42.69 -7.43 2.75
N VAL A 246 -42.19 -7.69 3.97
CA VAL A 246 -42.86 -7.31 5.22
C VAL A 246 -42.90 -5.78 5.42
N SER A 247 -41.94 -5.04 4.85
CA SER A 247 -41.88 -3.58 4.88
C SER A 247 -42.89 -2.89 3.94
N LYS A 248 -43.44 -3.60 2.94
CA LYS A 248 -44.43 -3.04 2.00
C LYS A 248 -45.88 -3.27 2.43
N THR A 249 -46.14 -3.94 3.55
CA THR A 249 -47.49 -4.22 4.06
C THR A 249 -47.79 -3.60 5.43
N ARG A 250 -47.07 -2.54 5.81
CA ARG A 250 -47.41 -1.71 6.99
C ARG A 250 -47.34 -0.23 6.67
#